data_AF-A0A3D3VCE9-F1
#
_entry.id   AF-A0A3D3VCE9-F1
#
_cell.length_a   1.000
_cell.length_b   1.000
_cell.length_c   1.000
_cell.angle_alpha   90.00
_cell.angle_beta   90.00
_cell.angle_gamma   90.00
#
_symmetry.space_group_name_H-M   'P 1'
#
loop_
_entity.id
_entity.type
_entity.pdbx_description
1 polymer ?
#
loop_
_entity_poly.entity_id
_entity_poly.type
_entity_poly.pdbx_seq_one_letter_code
_entity_poly.pdbx_strand_id
1 'polypeptide(L)'
;MPKSFRQLANEAAPLLIPGAHDALTARIIKQTGFDAFMIGGFQIVGARYGAPDIGLLGLGEISAGVRDILAVTDLPCLVDVDTGYGDVKNAVYTLNHYERLGAQAIFIEDQVAPKRCGHLAGKKIVPTEEMEAKLRACAGERINPDTFIIARTDAIATDGLDEAL
;
A
#
# COMPACT_ATOMS: atom_id res chain seq x y z
N MET A 1 14.62 -18.50 7.66
CA MET A 1 13.43 -17.86 7.07
C MET A 1 13.64 -16.36 7.12
N PRO A 2 13.23 -15.59 6.10
CA PRO A 2 13.30 -14.13 6.15
C PRO A 2 12.48 -13.61 7.35
N LYS A 3 12.90 -12.47 7.92
CA LYS A 3 12.13 -11.78 8.97
C LYS A 3 10.77 -11.34 8.40
N SER A 4 9.74 -11.26 9.24
CA SER A 4 8.47 -10.68 8.80
C SER A 4 8.56 -9.17 8.64
N PHE A 5 7.66 -8.56 7.87
CA PHE A 5 7.60 -7.09 7.75
C PHE A 5 7.49 -6.42 9.12
N ARG A 6 6.66 -6.96 10.02
CA ARG A 6 6.50 -6.45 11.39
C ARG A 6 7.79 -6.51 12.20
N GLN A 7 8.57 -7.58 12.05
CA GLN A 7 9.87 -7.69 12.72
C GLN A 7 10.82 -6.60 12.22
N LEU A 8 10.92 -6.43 10.89
CA LEU A 8 11.76 -5.41 10.27
C LEU A 8 11.33 -3.99 10.68
N ALA A 9 10.03 -3.71 10.73
CA ALA A 9 9.48 -2.41 11.11
C ALA A 9 9.74 -2.04 12.58
N ASN A 10 9.98 -3.03 13.45
CA ASN A 10 10.27 -2.82 14.87
C ASN A 10 11.79 -2.67 15.15
N GLU A 11 12.64 -2.72 14.14
CA GLU A 11 14.08 -2.52 14.31
C GLU A 11 14.40 -1.04 14.51
N ALA A 12 15.49 -0.76 15.24
CA ALA A 12 15.88 0.61 15.61
C ALA A 12 16.41 1.44 14.42
N ALA A 13 16.63 0.82 13.27
CA ALA A 13 17.15 1.46 12.07
C ALA A 13 16.05 1.65 11.02
N PRO A 14 16.09 2.73 10.21
CA PRO A 14 15.19 2.87 9.08
C PRO A 14 15.27 1.67 8.13
N LEU A 15 14.13 1.08 7.81
CA LEU A 15 14.03 0.01 6.83
C LEU A 15 14.07 0.62 5.42
N LEU A 16 15.05 0.19 4.60
CA LEU A 16 15.13 0.58 3.19
C LEU A 16 14.19 -0.30 2.37
N ILE A 17 13.19 0.34 1.73
CA ILE A 17 12.14 -0.36 0.97
C ILE A 17 12.13 0.16 -0.48
N PRO A 18 12.90 -0.44 -1.41
CA PRO A 18 12.82 -0.09 -2.82
C PRO A 18 11.47 -0.55 -3.42
N GLY A 19 10.99 0.20 -4.42
CA GLY A 19 9.72 -0.12 -5.08
C GLY A 19 9.90 -0.96 -6.35
N ALA A 20 9.07 -1.99 -6.50
CA ALA A 20 9.00 -2.86 -7.67
C ALA A 20 7.76 -2.53 -8.52
N HIS A 21 7.99 -2.22 -9.80
CA HIS A 21 6.91 -2.01 -10.78
C HIS A 21 6.63 -3.27 -11.62
N ASP A 22 7.52 -4.27 -11.57
CA ASP A 22 7.36 -5.57 -12.23
C ASP A 22 8.11 -6.70 -11.47
N ALA A 23 7.90 -7.94 -11.93
CA ALA A 23 8.49 -9.13 -11.33
C ALA A 23 10.02 -9.17 -11.46
N LEU A 24 10.57 -8.69 -12.58
CA LEU A 24 12.02 -8.65 -12.78
C LEU A 24 12.69 -7.74 -11.74
N THR A 25 12.12 -6.55 -11.52
CA THR A 25 12.59 -5.59 -10.52
C THR A 25 12.56 -6.17 -9.11
N ALA A 26 11.50 -6.90 -8.73
CA ALA A 26 11.45 -7.57 -7.43
C ALA A 26 12.56 -8.62 -7.25
N ARG A 27 12.90 -9.37 -8.31
CA ARG A 27 14.05 -10.31 -8.26
C ARG A 27 15.37 -9.58 -8.11
N ILE A 28 15.57 -8.46 -8.81
CA ILE A 28 16.78 -7.65 -8.71
C ILE A 28 16.93 -7.08 -7.29
N ILE A 29 15.85 -6.57 -6.71
CA ILE A 29 15.83 -6.08 -5.32
C ILE A 29 16.30 -7.19 -4.36
N LYS A 30 15.73 -8.39 -4.47
CA LYS A 30 16.16 -9.54 -3.65
C LYS A 30 17.62 -9.89 -3.85
N GLN A 31 18.08 -9.95 -5.10
CA GLN A 31 19.49 -10.29 -5.41
C GLN A 31 20.49 -9.24 -4.92
N THR A 32 20.05 -7.99 -4.77
CA THR A 32 20.85 -6.89 -4.23
C THR A 32 20.99 -6.98 -2.70
N GLY A 33 20.17 -7.80 -2.03
CA GLY A 33 20.26 -8.05 -0.59
C GLY A 33 19.38 -7.15 0.27
N PHE A 34 18.33 -6.54 -0.28
CA PHE A 34 17.33 -5.83 0.52
C PHE A 34 16.47 -6.80 1.34
N ASP A 35 16.07 -6.38 2.54
CA ASP A 35 15.24 -7.20 3.44
C ASP A 35 13.74 -7.11 3.17
N ALA A 36 13.30 -6.06 2.47
CA ALA A 36 11.90 -5.82 2.11
C ALA A 36 11.80 -5.01 0.82
N PHE A 37 10.60 -4.93 0.26
CA PHE A 37 10.32 -4.08 -0.90
C PHE A 37 8.86 -3.59 -0.84
N MET A 38 8.52 -2.66 -1.74
CA MET A 38 7.13 -2.21 -1.89
C MET A 38 6.63 -2.32 -3.32
N ILE A 39 5.31 -2.31 -3.44
CA ILE A 39 4.61 -2.20 -4.72
C ILE A 39 3.70 -0.96 -4.62
N GLY A 40 4.06 0.10 -5.34
CA GLY A 40 3.30 1.36 -5.37
C GLY A 40 2.21 1.38 -6.44
N GLY A 41 1.10 2.10 -6.18
CA GLY A 41 -0.01 2.25 -7.12
C GLY A 41 0.45 2.90 -8.43
N PHE A 42 1.09 4.07 -8.35
CA PHE A 42 1.65 4.76 -9.52
C PHE A 42 2.64 3.89 -10.32
N GLN A 43 3.47 3.10 -9.63
CA GLN A 43 4.48 2.26 -10.27
C GLN A 43 3.85 1.22 -11.19
N ILE A 44 2.81 0.53 -10.70
CA ILE A 44 2.06 -0.44 -11.50
C ILE A 44 1.28 0.27 -12.61
N VAL A 45 0.52 1.31 -12.28
CA VAL A 45 -0.36 2.00 -13.24
C VAL A 45 0.46 2.59 -14.39
N GLY A 46 1.59 3.23 -14.08
CA GLY A 46 2.50 3.79 -15.06
C GLY A 46 3.18 2.73 -15.92
N ALA A 47 3.77 1.70 -15.30
CA ALA A 47 4.53 0.69 -16.02
C ALA A 47 3.67 -0.24 -16.88
N ARG A 48 2.49 -0.65 -16.39
CA ARG A 48 1.63 -1.61 -17.09
C ARG A 48 0.66 -0.98 -18.08
N TYR A 49 0.16 0.22 -17.78
CA TYR A 49 -0.93 0.81 -18.53
C TYR A 49 -0.56 2.14 -19.20
N GLY A 50 0.61 2.70 -18.90
CA GLY A 50 0.97 4.04 -19.38
C GLY A 50 0.00 5.11 -18.91
N ALA A 51 -0.70 4.88 -17.79
CA ALA A 51 -1.79 5.71 -17.30
C ALA A 51 -1.33 6.61 -16.13
N PRO A 52 -2.01 7.76 -15.92
CA PRO A 52 -1.74 8.61 -14.76
C PRO A 52 -2.31 8.03 -13.47
N ASP A 53 -1.63 8.28 -12.36
CA ASP A 53 -2.08 7.88 -11.03
C ASP A 53 -3.10 8.85 -10.42
N ILE A 54 -4.32 8.74 -10.91
CA ILE A 54 -5.47 9.59 -10.52
C ILE A 54 -6.73 8.77 -10.22
N GLY A 55 -6.56 7.52 -9.79
CA GLY A 55 -7.67 6.64 -9.40
C GLY A 55 -8.52 6.13 -10.57
N LEU A 56 -7.94 5.97 -11.76
CA LEU A 56 -8.63 5.41 -12.94
C LEU A 56 -8.76 3.88 -12.88
N LEU A 57 -7.76 3.21 -12.30
CA LEU A 57 -7.68 1.76 -12.22
C LEU A 57 -7.97 1.32 -10.78
N GLY A 58 -8.73 0.24 -10.63
CA GLY A 58 -9.13 -0.28 -9.34
C GLY A 58 -8.37 -1.53 -8.93
N LEU A 59 -8.88 -2.18 -7.88
CA LEU A 59 -8.32 -3.42 -7.35
C LEU A 59 -8.14 -4.51 -8.43
N GLY A 60 -9.11 -4.67 -9.33
CA GLY A 60 -9.09 -5.71 -10.36
C GLY A 60 -7.89 -5.58 -11.30
N GLU A 61 -7.66 -4.37 -11.84
CA GLU A 61 -6.55 -4.10 -12.76
C GLU A 61 -5.20 -4.16 -12.05
N ILE A 62 -5.09 -3.52 -10.88
CA ILE A 62 -3.82 -3.40 -10.15
C ILE A 62 -3.39 -4.75 -9.55
N SER A 63 -4.33 -5.54 -9.04
CA SER A 63 -4.03 -6.80 -8.35
C SER A 63 -3.35 -7.83 -9.25
N ALA A 64 -3.65 -7.85 -10.55
CA ALA A 64 -2.94 -8.73 -11.48
C ALA A 64 -1.42 -8.44 -11.47
N GLY A 65 -1.03 -7.18 -11.31
CA GLY A 65 0.38 -6.79 -11.19
C GLY A 65 1.00 -7.18 -9.87
N VAL A 66 0.28 -6.90 -8.78
CA VAL A 66 0.72 -7.28 -7.43
C VAL A 66 0.97 -8.80 -7.34
N ARG A 67 0.05 -9.62 -7.87
CA ARG A 67 0.19 -11.08 -7.90
C ARG A 67 1.47 -11.51 -8.62
N ASP A 68 1.72 -10.98 -9.81
CA ASP A 68 2.86 -11.40 -10.63
C ASP A 68 4.20 -10.98 -9.98
N ILE A 69 4.22 -9.84 -9.27
CA ILE A 69 5.39 -9.36 -8.52
C ILE A 69 5.64 -10.21 -7.27
N LEU A 70 4.60 -10.52 -6.50
CA LEU A 70 4.71 -11.34 -5.29
C LEU A 70 5.10 -12.79 -5.60
N ALA A 71 4.73 -13.32 -6.78
CA ALA A 71 5.01 -14.71 -7.15
C ALA A 71 6.49 -15.05 -7.33
N VAL A 72 7.38 -14.06 -7.45
CA VAL A 72 8.81 -14.29 -7.79
C VAL A 72 9.78 -14.05 -6.64
N THR A 73 9.28 -13.69 -5.46
CA THR A 73 10.08 -13.42 -4.27
C THR A 73 9.33 -13.75 -2.99
N ASP A 74 10.06 -14.13 -1.95
CA ASP A 74 9.56 -14.37 -0.59
C ASP A 74 9.92 -13.21 0.37
N LEU A 75 10.51 -12.13 -0.16
CA LEU A 75 10.78 -10.93 0.63
C LEU A 75 9.47 -10.33 1.16
N PRO A 76 9.45 -9.85 2.41
CA PRO A 76 8.38 -9.02 2.93
C PRO A 76 8.04 -7.85 2.00
N CYS A 77 6.75 -7.71 1.69
CA CYS A 77 6.24 -6.72 0.76
C CYS A 77 5.22 -5.79 1.43
N LEU A 78 5.40 -4.49 1.21
CA LEU A 78 4.40 -3.45 1.43
C LEU A 78 3.62 -3.17 0.14
N VAL A 79 2.30 -3.21 0.18
CA VAL A 79 1.45 -2.89 -0.98
C VAL A 79 0.69 -1.58 -0.74
N ASP A 80 0.78 -0.65 -1.70
CA ASP A 80 -0.08 0.51 -1.79
C ASP A 80 -1.50 0.08 -2.18
N VAL A 81 -2.48 0.38 -1.33
CA VAL A 81 -3.88 0.03 -1.59
C VAL A 81 -4.76 1.26 -1.89
N ASP A 82 -4.14 2.39 -2.23
CA ASP A 82 -4.80 3.67 -2.43
C ASP A 82 -5.74 3.96 -1.23
N THR A 83 -7.01 4.23 -1.49
CA THR A 83 -8.03 4.53 -0.47
C THR A 83 -8.80 3.28 0.01
N GLY A 84 -8.34 2.08 -0.37
CA GLY A 84 -9.02 0.80 -0.14
C GLY A 84 -10.04 0.41 -1.21
N TYR A 85 -10.04 1.10 -2.36
CA TYR A 85 -10.91 0.83 -3.53
C TYR A 85 -12.42 0.85 -3.24
N GLY A 86 -12.86 1.67 -2.28
CA GLY A 86 -14.27 1.90 -1.97
C GLY A 86 -14.51 2.28 -0.51
N ASP A 87 -15.56 1.73 0.08
CA ASP A 87 -15.93 1.95 1.47
C ASP A 87 -15.14 1.04 2.45
N VAL A 88 -15.57 0.99 3.71
CA VAL A 88 -14.99 0.13 4.75
C VAL A 88 -14.95 -1.35 4.34
N LYS A 89 -15.98 -1.86 3.67
CA LYS A 89 -16.07 -3.26 3.23
C LYS A 89 -15.08 -3.53 2.11
N ASN A 90 -14.94 -2.59 1.18
CA ASN A 90 -13.94 -2.67 0.12
C ASN A 90 -12.51 -2.66 0.68
N ALA A 91 -12.23 -1.84 1.69
CA ALA A 91 -10.92 -1.78 2.33
C ALA A 91 -10.56 -3.13 3.00
N VAL A 92 -11.49 -3.72 3.76
CA VAL A 92 -11.31 -5.06 4.36
C VAL A 92 -11.13 -6.13 3.28
N TYR A 93 -11.96 -6.11 2.23
CA TYR A 93 -11.83 -7.05 1.11
C TYR A 93 -10.45 -6.94 0.46
N THR A 94 -9.98 -5.71 0.21
CA THR A 94 -8.68 -5.41 -0.40
C THR A 94 -7.52 -5.91 0.45
N LEU A 95 -7.52 -5.64 1.76
CA LEU A 95 -6.54 -6.17 2.69
C LEU A 95 -6.48 -7.69 2.62
N ASN A 96 -7.63 -8.35 2.82
CA ASN A 96 -7.70 -9.80 2.88
C ASN A 96 -7.35 -10.45 1.53
N HIS A 97 -7.60 -9.75 0.42
CA HIS A 97 -7.19 -10.18 -0.91
C HIS A 97 -5.66 -10.14 -1.05
N TYR A 98 -5.01 -9.05 -0.67
CA TYR A 98 -3.55 -8.94 -0.75
C TYR A 98 -2.82 -9.83 0.26
N GLU A 99 -3.37 -10.06 1.46
CA GLU A 99 -2.84 -11.06 2.39
C GLU A 99 -2.80 -12.46 1.77
N ARG A 100 -3.87 -12.87 1.07
CA ARG A 100 -3.91 -14.17 0.36
C ARG A 100 -2.90 -14.25 -0.78
N LEU A 101 -2.52 -13.12 -1.37
CA LEU A 101 -1.47 -13.04 -2.38
C LEU A 101 -0.06 -13.05 -1.77
N GLY A 102 0.08 -12.92 -0.44
CA GLY A 102 1.35 -12.93 0.27
C GLY A 102 1.88 -11.57 0.69
N ALA A 103 1.10 -10.49 0.56
CA ALA A 103 1.47 -9.20 1.13
C ALA A 103 1.55 -9.30 2.66
N GLN A 104 2.60 -8.71 3.24
CA GLN A 104 2.80 -8.69 4.70
C GLN A 104 2.51 -7.31 5.31
N ALA A 105 2.41 -6.29 4.47
CA ALA A 105 2.01 -4.97 4.87
C ALA A 105 1.19 -4.30 3.77
N ILE A 106 0.30 -3.41 4.18
CA ILE A 106 -0.40 -2.47 3.30
C ILE A 106 -0.19 -1.05 3.80
N PHE A 107 -0.25 -0.06 2.91
CA PHE A 107 -0.59 1.28 3.31
C PHE A 107 -1.87 1.74 2.62
N ILE A 108 -2.74 2.39 3.38
CA ILE A 108 -4.03 2.94 2.94
C ILE A 108 -4.05 4.45 3.22
N GLU A 109 -4.53 5.24 2.28
CA GLU A 109 -4.56 6.71 2.36
C GLU A 109 -5.96 7.28 2.60
N ASP A 110 -6.01 8.45 3.23
CA ASP A 110 -7.22 9.18 3.63
C ASP A 110 -7.81 10.06 2.52
N GLN A 111 -7.34 9.94 1.28
CA GLN A 111 -7.90 10.73 0.17
C GLN A 111 -9.35 10.35 -0.16
N VAL A 112 -10.13 11.33 -0.61
CA VAL A 112 -11.43 11.11 -1.23
C VAL A 112 -11.23 10.44 -2.59
N ALA A 113 -11.97 9.36 -2.87
CA ALA A 113 -11.97 8.72 -4.18
C ALA A 113 -12.76 9.54 -5.22
N PRO A 114 -12.31 9.64 -6.49
CA PRO A 114 -11.02 9.16 -6.99
C PRO A 114 -9.86 10.02 -6.46
N LYS A 115 -8.81 9.34 -5.99
CA LYS A 115 -7.63 9.97 -5.40
C LYS A 115 -6.70 10.58 -6.44
N ARG A 116 -5.70 11.33 -5.99
CA ARG A 116 -4.60 11.83 -6.81
C ARG A 116 -3.26 11.36 -6.26
N CYS A 117 -2.25 11.27 -7.13
CA CYS A 117 -0.87 11.10 -6.68
C CYS A 117 -0.51 12.15 -5.61
N GLY A 118 0.16 11.73 -4.52
CA GLY A 118 0.52 12.59 -3.39
C GLY A 118 1.35 13.82 -3.75
N HIS A 119 2.00 13.83 -4.92
CA HIS A 119 2.79 14.96 -5.43
C HIS A 119 1.99 15.97 -6.25
N LEU A 120 0.69 15.72 -6.50
CA LEU A 120 -0.18 16.60 -7.26
C LEU A 120 -0.99 17.51 -6.34
N ALA A 121 -1.28 18.72 -6.83
CA ALA A 121 -2.18 19.65 -6.16
C ALA A 121 -3.65 19.20 -6.27
N GLY A 122 -4.52 19.78 -5.43
CA GLY A 122 -5.98 19.57 -5.49
C GLY A 122 -6.45 18.23 -4.90
N LYS A 123 -5.68 17.66 -3.97
CA LYS A 123 -6.09 16.53 -3.14
C LYS A 123 -7.20 16.96 -2.19
N LYS A 124 -8.03 16.00 -1.78
CA LYS A 124 -9.04 16.15 -0.73
C LYS A 124 -8.96 14.92 0.14
N ILE A 125 -9.11 15.09 1.45
CA ILE A 125 -9.14 13.98 2.40
C ILE A 125 -10.55 13.80 2.97
N VAL A 126 -10.83 12.58 3.42
CA VAL A 126 -12.06 12.24 4.13
C VAL A 126 -11.98 12.74 5.58
N PRO A 127 -13.11 12.90 6.29
CA PRO A 127 -13.10 13.14 7.73
C PRO A 127 -12.34 12.04 8.47
N THR A 128 -11.69 12.39 9.59
CA THR A 128 -10.92 11.47 10.42
C THR A 128 -11.71 10.23 10.80
N GLU A 129 -12.99 10.37 11.13
CA GLU A 129 -13.87 9.26 11.53
C GLU A 129 -14.05 8.22 10.41
N GLU A 130 -14.04 8.65 9.15
CA GLU A 130 -14.13 7.73 8.01
C GLU A 130 -12.85 6.92 7.85
N MET A 131 -11.69 7.58 7.96
CA MET A 131 -10.40 6.89 7.89
C MET A 131 -10.20 5.95 9.08
N GLU A 132 -10.56 6.39 10.29
CA GLU A 132 -10.56 5.54 11.49
C GLU A 132 -11.46 4.32 11.33
N ALA A 133 -12.65 4.47 10.74
CA ALA A 133 -13.56 3.35 10.50
C ALA A 133 -12.93 2.30 9.57
N LYS A 134 -12.26 2.73 8.50
CA LYS A 134 -11.50 1.84 7.61
C LYS A 134 -10.37 1.14 8.35
N LEU A 135 -9.53 1.89 9.06
CA LEU A 135 -8.38 1.34 9.80
C LEU A 135 -8.81 0.34 10.87
N ARG A 136 -9.85 0.65 11.65
CA ARG A 136 -10.39 -0.24 12.68
C ARG A 136 -10.94 -1.53 12.09
N ALA A 137 -11.67 -1.44 10.98
CA ALA A 137 -12.19 -2.62 10.29
C ALA A 137 -11.07 -3.49 9.71
N CYS A 138 -10.11 -2.88 9.00
CA CYS A 138 -8.94 -3.59 8.47
C CYS A 138 -8.13 -4.27 9.60
N ALA A 139 -7.89 -3.58 10.71
CA ALA A 139 -7.17 -4.15 11.85
C ALA A 139 -7.93 -5.29 12.53
N GLY A 140 -9.26 -5.21 12.60
CA GLY A 140 -10.13 -6.21 13.20
C GLY A 140 -10.34 -7.46 12.34
N GLU A 141 -10.34 -7.31 11.02
CA GLU A 141 -10.73 -8.35 10.05
C GLU A 141 -9.55 -8.94 9.25
N ARG A 142 -8.31 -8.54 9.55
CA ARG A 142 -7.09 -9.11 8.95
C ARG A 142 -7.02 -10.62 9.18
N ILE A 143 -6.64 -11.36 8.14
CA ILE A 143 -6.47 -12.81 8.20
C ILE A 143 -5.22 -13.15 9.02
N ASN A 144 -4.14 -12.40 8.82
CA ASN A 144 -2.90 -12.58 9.55
C ASN A 144 -2.73 -11.48 10.62
N PRO A 145 -2.69 -11.81 11.92
CA PRO A 145 -2.50 -10.83 12.98
C PRO A 145 -1.14 -10.11 12.92
N ASP A 146 -0.16 -10.64 12.17
CA ASP A 146 1.12 -9.99 11.96
C ASP A 146 1.11 -8.97 10.83
N THR A 147 0.09 -8.97 9.95
CA THR A 147 0.01 -8.00 8.85
C THR A 147 0.11 -6.58 9.38
N PHE A 148 1.00 -5.79 8.79
CA PHE A 148 1.30 -4.43 9.20
C PHE A 148 0.45 -3.45 8.38
N ILE A 149 -0.38 -2.65 9.04
CA ILE A 149 -1.27 -1.69 8.38
C ILE A 149 -0.70 -0.30 8.64
N ILE A 150 -0.35 0.41 7.57
CA ILE A 150 0.17 1.77 7.61
C ILE A 150 -0.94 2.72 7.18
N ALA A 151 -1.28 3.69 8.03
CA ALA A 151 -2.13 4.81 7.64
C ALA A 151 -1.25 5.89 7.00
N ARG A 152 -1.56 6.27 5.76
CA ARG A 152 -0.95 7.43 5.11
C ARG A 152 -1.95 8.58 5.15
N THR A 153 -1.49 9.76 5.55
CA THR A 153 -2.29 10.98 5.46
C THR A 153 -1.71 11.94 4.43
N ASP A 154 -2.58 12.56 3.64
CA ASP A 154 -2.24 13.67 2.76
C ASP A 154 -2.57 15.05 3.37
N ALA A 155 -2.96 15.09 4.65
CA ALA A 155 -3.42 16.27 5.39
C ALA A 155 -2.43 17.45 5.41
N ILE A 156 -1.13 17.19 5.39
CA ILE A 156 -0.11 18.26 5.38
C ILE A 156 -0.32 19.22 4.20
N ALA A 157 -0.70 18.69 3.04
CA ALA A 157 -0.88 19.49 1.83
C ALA A 157 -2.27 20.14 1.73
N THR A 158 -3.26 19.63 2.45
CA THR A 158 -4.65 20.14 2.42
C THR A 158 -4.93 21.09 3.57
N ASP A 159 -4.57 20.71 4.79
CA ASP A 159 -5.01 21.33 6.04
C ASP A 159 -3.83 21.82 6.91
N GLY A 160 -2.61 21.36 6.64
CA GLY A 160 -1.38 21.79 7.29
C GLY A 160 -0.80 20.76 8.25
N LEU A 161 0.36 21.06 8.85
CA LEU A 161 1.08 20.11 9.71
C LEU A 161 0.33 19.80 11.01
N ASP A 162 -0.27 20.81 11.64
CA ASP A 162 -0.93 20.64 12.94
C ASP A 162 -2.16 19.74 12.82
N GLU A 163 -2.92 19.84 11.73
CA GLU A 163 -4.07 18.95 11.46
C GLU A 163 -3.63 17.54 11.05
N ALA A 164 -2.38 17.37 10.59
CA ALA A 164 -1.85 16.07 10.17
C ALA A 164 -1.26 15.23 11.32
N LEU A 165 -1.02 15.82 12.49
CA LEU A 165 -0.39 15.19 13.67
C LEU A 165 -1.41 14.69 14.69
#